data_AF-A0AAJ5C259-F1
#
_entry.id   AF-A0AAJ5C259-F1
#
_cell.length_a   1.000
_cell.length_b   1.000
_cell.length_c   1.000
_cell.angle_alpha   90.00
_cell.angle_beta   90.00
_cell.angle_gamma   90.00
#
_symmetry.space_group_name_H-M   'P 1'
#
loop_
_entity.id
_entity.type
_entity.pdbx_description
1 polymer ?
#
loop_
_entity_poly.entity_id
_entity_poly.type
_entity_poly.pdbx_seq_one_letter_code
_entity_poly.pdbx_strand_id
1 'polypeptide(L)'
;MFFVQFSFSQEIEQRLIIFGDAGEINSKQSFLIKNANGLQIPNKTKAFFIGDNIYPTGMALNGKKKEETQEILKSQFEGFRNLQVPVYFLAGNHDWDRSGKEGLEKIKAQADFLNNYGDPGLKYLPQAGKIGPTVLNLNPNSIAVLYDSEFWLFPHHNRDVSPEKDQFIADIKKILAENKDKTVLMISHHPMVSFGDHSLIYNWKDHIFPLTDVKSSLYIPLPGIGSLYPLLRTHVIKFAEDLKHPIYQDLTNRVTDATADHPKVLFVAGHDHGLQYIEQDKIRQVVSGSGSKQSDIHQREPLKYGYNRQGFSVIDFLDNQKVRLTFYIDSPRDSLTKSYETLIGF
;
A
#
# COMPACT_ATOMS: atom_id res chain seq x y z
N MET A 1 13.30 45.72 23.59
CA MET A 1 13.09 44.34 24.09
C MET A 1 12.94 43.44 22.87
N PHE A 2 14.03 42.77 22.46
CA PHE A 2 14.02 41.88 21.30
C PHE A 2 13.42 40.54 21.73
N PHE A 3 12.23 40.22 21.25
CA PHE A 3 11.69 38.86 21.35
C PHE A 3 12.41 38.00 20.30
N VAL A 4 13.38 37.20 20.75
CA VAL A 4 13.93 36.12 19.94
C VAL A 4 12.91 34.98 19.98
N GLN A 5 12.12 34.82 18.92
CA GLN A 5 11.36 33.60 18.71
C GLN A 5 12.34 32.49 18.32
N PHE A 6 12.66 31.62 19.28
CA PHE A 6 13.25 30.33 18.96
C PHE A 6 12.17 29.47 18.32
N SER A 7 12.18 29.38 16.99
CA SER A 7 11.45 28.33 16.29
C SER A 7 12.23 27.03 16.49
N PHE A 8 11.90 26.26 17.52
CA PHE A 8 12.41 24.90 17.63
C PHE A 8 11.91 24.08 16.43
N SER A 9 12.83 23.56 15.62
CA SER A 9 12.49 22.59 14.59
C SER A 9 11.91 21.35 15.28
N GLN A 10 10.70 20.94 14.90
CA GLN A 10 10.05 19.73 15.42
C GLN A 10 10.96 18.51 15.20
N GLU A 11 11.18 17.73 16.25
CA GLU A 11 11.98 16.51 16.17
C GLU A 11 11.15 15.36 15.59
N ILE A 12 11.76 14.57 14.69
CA ILE A 12 11.18 13.32 14.19
C ILE A 12 11.52 12.22 15.19
N GLU A 13 10.51 11.56 15.75
CA GLU A 13 10.67 10.41 16.65
C GLU A 13 10.81 9.10 15.88
N GLN A 14 10.02 8.95 14.82
CA GLN A 14 10.02 7.77 13.95
C GLN A 14 9.65 8.19 12.53
N ARG A 15 10.41 7.68 11.56
CA ARG A 15 10.18 7.81 10.11
C ARG A 15 9.83 6.45 9.54
N LEU A 16 8.78 6.39 8.72
CA LEU A 16 8.46 5.24 7.88
C LEU A 16 8.66 5.64 6.43
N ILE A 17 9.44 4.86 5.68
CA ILE A 17 9.57 4.98 4.23
C ILE A 17 8.80 3.83 3.61
N ILE A 18 7.82 4.12 2.76
CA ILE A 18 6.82 3.14 2.35
C ILE A 18 6.77 3.08 0.82
N PHE A 19 6.95 1.87 0.30
CA PHE A 19 6.82 1.52 -1.11
C PHE A 19 5.74 0.44 -1.25
N GLY A 20 4.85 0.59 -2.23
CA GLY A 20 4.05 -0.50 -2.78
C GLY A 20 4.45 -0.73 -4.23
N ASP A 21 4.17 -1.92 -4.77
CA ASP A 21 4.22 -2.18 -6.21
C ASP A 21 5.64 -2.00 -6.79
N ALA A 22 6.66 -2.42 -6.03
CA ALA A 22 8.08 -2.28 -6.37
C ALA A 22 8.67 -3.51 -7.09
N GLY A 23 7.82 -4.45 -7.50
CA GLY A 23 8.20 -5.80 -7.95
C GLY A 23 8.86 -5.93 -9.33
N GLU A 24 9.37 -4.85 -9.91
CA GLU A 24 10.18 -4.86 -11.13
C GLU A 24 11.44 -4.02 -10.95
N ILE A 25 12.60 -4.57 -11.34
CA ILE A 25 13.83 -3.80 -11.43
C ILE A 25 13.79 -2.97 -12.72
N ASN A 26 13.65 -1.66 -12.56
CA ASN A 26 13.79 -0.70 -13.65
C ASN A 26 14.57 0.53 -13.16
N SER A 27 15.01 1.39 -14.09
CA SER A 27 15.89 2.53 -13.75
C SER A 27 15.28 3.48 -12.71
N LYS A 28 13.96 3.68 -12.76
CA LYS A 28 13.25 4.59 -11.84
C LYS A 28 13.08 3.96 -10.46
N GLN A 29 12.69 2.69 -10.40
CA GLN A 29 12.60 1.92 -9.15
C GLN A 29 13.95 1.92 -8.42
N SER A 30 15.04 1.62 -9.15
CA SER A 30 16.40 1.67 -8.60
C SER A 30 16.80 3.08 -8.15
N PHE A 31 16.45 4.11 -8.92
CA PHE A 31 16.70 5.51 -8.54
C PHE A 31 15.96 5.89 -7.25
N LEU A 32 14.67 5.60 -7.16
CA LEU A 32 13.82 5.95 -6.03
C LEU A 32 14.27 5.25 -4.75
N ILE A 33 14.50 3.93 -4.79
CA ILE A 33 14.95 3.15 -3.63
C ILE A 33 16.33 3.63 -3.16
N LYS A 34 17.26 3.85 -4.10
CA LYS A 34 18.60 4.37 -3.77
C LYS A 34 18.54 5.74 -3.08
N ASN A 35 17.71 6.66 -3.57
CA ASN A 35 17.60 7.98 -2.96
C ASN A 35 16.79 7.95 -1.64
N ALA A 36 15.81 7.06 -1.52
CA ALA A 36 15.07 6.86 -0.27
C ALA A 36 15.97 6.33 0.86
N ASN A 37 16.96 5.49 0.55
CA ASN A 37 18.00 5.11 1.51
C ASN A 37 18.70 6.33 2.13
N GLY A 38 18.92 7.39 1.34
CA GLY A 38 19.52 8.65 1.79
C GLY A 38 18.62 9.51 2.68
N LEU A 39 17.31 9.22 2.74
CA LEU A 39 16.36 9.90 3.63
C LEU A 39 16.32 9.28 5.03
N GLN A 40 17.06 8.20 5.29
CA GLN A 40 17.04 7.56 6.59
C GLN A 40 17.60 8.47 7.69
N ILE A 41 16.98 8.36 8.86
CA ILE A 41 17.43 8.89 10.14
C ILE A 41 17.87 7.69 10.99
N PRO A 42 19.15 7.64 11.46
CA PRO A 42 19.67 6.52 12.21
C PRO A 42 18.80 6.17 13.42
N ASN A 43 18.54 4.87 13.60
CA ASN A 43 17.70 4.31 14.69
C ASN A 43 16.25 4.79 14.76
N LYS A 44 15.83 5.68 13.84
CA LYS A 44 14.48 6.25 13.80
C LYS A 44 13.74 5.88 12.51
N THR A 45 14.35 5.14 11.59
CA THR A 45 13.74 4.83 10.29
C THR A 45 13.38 3.36 10.18
N LYS A 46 12.22 3.07 9.59
CA LYS A 46 11.78 1.74 9.16
C LYS A 46 11.32 1.83 7.70
N ALA A 47 11.62 0.83 6.89
CA ALA A 47 11.16 0.74 5.51
C ALA A 47 10.09 -0.35 5.37
N PHE A 48 9.06 -0.08 4.55
CA PHE A 48 7.98 -1.01 4.28
C PHE A 48 7.81 -1.21 2.77
N PHE A 49 7.68 -2.47 2.36
CA PHE A 49 7.28 -2.89 1.02
C PHE A 49 5.91 -3.58 1.15
N ILE A 50 4.84 -2.83 0.86
CA ILE A 50 3.45 -3.16 1.26
C ILE A 50 2.67 -3.91 0.17
N GLY A 51 3.33 -4.87 -0.48
CA GLY A 51 2.74 -5.76 -1.46
C GLY A 51 3.14 -5.48 -2.89
N ASP A 52 2.87 -6.47 -3.74
CA ASP A 52 3.30 -6.53 -5.13
C ASP A 52 4.82 -6.37 -5.26
N ASN A 53 5.51 -7.19 -4.47
CA ASN A 53 6.96 -7.16 -4.34
C ASN A 53 7.66 -7.90 -5.47
N ILE A 54 6.94 -8.75 -6.22
CA ILE A 54 7.47 -9.48 -7.38
C ILE A 54 6.40 -9.57 -8.47
N TYR A 55 6.68 -9.00 -9.64
CA TYR A 55 5.84 -9.13 -10.82
C TYR A 55 6.34 -10.23 -11.80
N PRO A 56 5.43 -10.79 -12.63
CA PRO A 56 3.99 -10.54 -12.68
C PRO A 56 3.16 -11.45 -11.77
N THR A 57 3.74 -12.46 -11.12
CA THR A 57 2.97 -13.50 -10.40
C THR A 57 3.70 -14.02 -9.16
N GLY A 58 4.40 -13.14 -8.45
CA GLY A 58 5.06 -13.49 -7.20
C GLY A 58 6.32 -14.32 -7.38
N MET A 59 6.81 -14.86 -6.27
CA MET A 59 8.02 -15.68 -6.23
C MET A 59 7.90 -16.92 -7.11
N ALA A 60 8.88 -17.14 -7.99
CA ALA A 60 8.96 -18.38 -8.74
C ALA A 60 9.45 -19.52 -7.82
N LEU A 61 8.83 -20.70 -7.96
CA LEU A 61 9.10 -21.81 -7.05
C LEU A 61 10.40 -22.56 -7.37
N ASN A 62 10.77 -22.61 -8.66
CA ASN A 62 11.83 -23.47 -9.19
C ASN A 62 12.67 -22.81 -10.30
N GLY A 63 13.88 -23.35 -10.50
CA GLY A 63 14.76 -23.04 -11.64
C GLY A 63 15.28 -21.61 -11.66
N LYS A 64 15.81 -21.19 -12.81
CA LYS A 64 16.40 -19.85 -13.02
C LYS A 64 15.46 -18.69 -12.63
N LYS A 65 14.16 -18.85 -12.87
CA LYS A 65 13.17 -17.83 -12.51
C LYS A 65 13.13 -17.57 -11.01
N LYS A 66 13.37 -18.57 -10.16
CA LYS A 66 13.44 -18.40 -8.70
C LYS A 66 14.54 -17.42 -8.33
N GLU A 67 15.72 -17.60 -8.89
CA GLU A 67 16.87 -16.71 -8.68
C GLU A 67 16.54 -15.28 -9.14
N GLU A 68 15.94 -15.12 -10.32
CA GLU A 68 15.50 -13.81 -10.84
C GLU A 68 14.52 -13.11 -9.87
N THR A 69 13.53 -13.84 -9.34
CA THR A 69 12.59 -13.28 -8.36
C THR A 69 13.22 -12.94 -7.00
N GLN A 70 14.28 -13.66 -6.60
CA GLN A 70 15.05 -13.35 -5.39
C GLN A 70 15.88 -12.07 -5.55
N GLU A 71 16.46 -11.85 -6.74
CA GLU A 71 17.18 -10.62 -7.05
C GLU A 71 16.26 -9.39 -7.06
N ILE A 72 14.99 -9.55 -7.50
CA ILE A 72 13.97 -8.49 -7.39
C ILE A 72 13.77 -8.08 -5.91
N LEU A 73 13.64 -9.04 -4.99
CA LEU A 73 13.50 -8.74 -3.57
C LEU A 73 14.76 -8.07 -2.99
N LYS A 74 15.95 -8.59 -3.34
CA LYS A 74 17.23 -8.00 -2.88
C LYS A 74 17.37 -6.54 -3.29
N SER A 75 16.97 -6.21 -4.52
CA SER A 75 16.99 -4.82 -5.03
C SER A 75 16.20 -3.84 -4.15
N GLN A 76 15.22 -4.35 -3.40
CA GLN A 76 14.36 -3.56 -2.53
C GLN A 76 14.96 -3.35 -1.14
N PHE A 77 15.48 -4.39 -0.50
CA PHE A 77 15.87 -4.31 0.91
C PHE A 77 17.36 -4.07 1.16
N GLU A 78 18.28 -4.51 0.28
CA GLU A 78 19.71 -4.56 0.62
C GLU A 78 20.29 -3.18 0.94
N GLY A 79 19.88 -2.15 0.21
CA GLY A 79 20.31 -0.77 0.46
C GLY A 79 19.90 -0.26 1.85
N PHE A 80 18.66 -0.54 2.28
CA PHE A 80 18.19 -0.19 3.62
C PHE A 80 18.88 -1.01 4.71
N ARG A 81 19.06 -2.31 4.49
CA ARG A 81 19.70 -3.21 5.46
C ARG A 81 21.18 -2.89 5.67
N ASN A 82 21.90 -2.49 4.61
CA ASN A 82 23.27 -1.98 4.72
C ASN A 82 23.38 -0.72 5.59
N LEU A 83 22.30 0.06 5.71
CA LEU A 83 22.18 1.22 6.60
C LEU A 83 21.53 0.87 7.95
N GLN A 84 21.38 -0.43 8.25
CA GLN A 84 20.74 -0.98 9.45
C GLN A 84 19.25 -0.58 9.62
N VAL A 85 18.61 -0.01 8.60
CA VAL A 85 17.18 0.35 8.61
C VAL A 85 16.33 -0.92 8.54
N PRO A 86 15.49 -1.24 9.55
CA PRO A 86 14.62 -2.41 9.49
C PRO A 86 13.67 -2.35 8.29
N VAL A 87 13.48 -3.48 7.61
CA VAL A 87 12.65 -3.62 6.41
C VAL A 87 11.54 -4.64 6.67
N TYR A 88 10.31 -4.27 6.34
CA TYR A 88 9.12 -5.10 6.47
C TYR A 88 8.45 -5.31 5.12
N PHE A 89 8.17 -6.57 4.77
CA PHE A 89 7.44 -6.95 3.57
C PHE A 89 6.03 -7.42 3.94
N LEU A 90 5.02 -6.98 3.19
CA LEU A 90 3.65 -7.50 3.19
C LEU A 90 3.34 -8.05 1.79
N ALA A 91 2.41 -8.99 1.68
CA ALA A 91 1.98 -9.55 0.40
C ALA A 91 0.99 -8.62 -0.33
N GLY A 92 1.07 -8.57 -1.65
CA GLY A 92 0.01 -8.08 -2.53
C GLY A 92 -0.59 -9.18 -3.39
N ASN A 93 -1.58 -8.85 -4.21
CA ASN A 93 -2.29 -9.82 -5.04
C ASN A 93 -1.36 -10.49 -6.06
N HIS A 94 -0.37 -9.78 -6.60
CA HIS A 94 0.62 -10.40 -7.49
C HIS A 94 1.54 -11.39 -6.77
N ASP A 95 1.90 -11.13 -5.50
CA ASP A 95 2.68 -12.07 -4.69
C ASP A 95 1.91 -13.38 -4.44
N TRP A 96 0.59 -13.28 -4.32
CA TRP A 96 -0.37 -14.39 -4.25
C TRP A 96 -0.73 -15.00 -5.62
N ASP A 97 0.20 -15.02 -6.58
CA ASP A 97 -0.03 -15.58 -7.91
C ASP A 97 -1.19 -14.91 -8.67
N ARG A 98 -1.45 -13.62 -8.43
CA ARG A 98 -2.66 -12.92 -8.92
C ARG A 98 -3.94 -13.67 -8.52
N SER A 99 -3.98 -14.04 -7.24
CA SER A 99 -5.02 -14.88 -6.64
C SER A 99 -5.14 -16.28 -7.26
N GLY A 100 -4.07 -16.78 -7.89
CA GLY A 100 -3.99 -18.10 -8.51
C GLY A 100 -3.77 -19.24 -7.52
N LYS A 101 -3.93 -20.49 -7.96
CA LYS A 101 -3.92 -21.67 -7.08
C LYS A 101 -2.58 -21.87 -6.34
N GLU A 102 -1.49 -21.37 -6.90
CA GLU A 102 -0.15 -21.47 -6.29
C GLU A 102 0.11 -20.34 -5.28
N GLY A 103 -0.82 -19.39 -5.11
CA GLY A 103 -0.61 -18.18 -4.31
C GLY A 103 -0.08 -18.46 -2.90
N LEU A 104 -0.71 -19.39 -2.17
CA LEU A 104 -0.26 -19.79 -0.83
C LEU A 104 1.16 -20.37 -0.80
N GLU A 105 1.55 -21.13 -1.83
CA GLU A 105 2.88 -21.70 -1.92
C GLU A 105 3.91 -20.61 -2.24
N LYS A 106 3.58 -19.68 -3.14
CA LYS A 106 4.47 -18.58 -3.54
C LYS A 106 4.73 -17.60 -2.41
N ILE A 107 3.72 -17.19 -1.65
CA ILE A 107 3.93 -16.29 -0.51
C ILE A 107 4.73 -16.94 0.61
N LYS A 108 4.59 -18.27 0.81
CA LYS A 108 5.44 -19.03 1.73
C LYS A 108 6.88 -19.06 1.25
N ALA A 109 7.11 -19.36 -0.04
CA ALA A 109 8.45 -19.34 -0.62
C ALA A 109 9.13 -17.97 -0.52
N GLN A 110 8.37 -16.89 -0.70
CA GLN A 110 8.83 -15.51 -0.52
C GLN A 110 9.21 -15.22 0.94
N ALA A 111 8.33 -15.56 1.89
CA ALA A 111 8.60 -15.38 3.31
C ALA A 111 9.81 -16.23 3.77
N ASP A 112 9.90 -17.48 3.32
CA ASP A 112 11.02 -18.38 3.62
C ASP A 112 12.34 -17.80 3.10
N PHE A 113 12.37 -17.26 1.88
CA PHE A 113 13.56 -16.61 1.35
C PHE A 113 14.02 -15.43 2.22
N LEU A 114 13.10 -14.54 2.60
CA LEU A 114 13.42 -13.36 3.42
C LEU A 114 13.85 -13.77 4.85
N ASN A 115 13.17 -14.74 5.46
CA ASN A 115 13.48 -15.23 6.80
C ASN A 115 14.82 -16.00 6.84
N ASN A 116 15.13 -16.77 5.79
CA ASN A 116 16.37 -17.53 5.68
C ASN A 116 17.60 -16.64 5.38
N TYR A 117 17.41 -15.35 5.12
CA TYR A 117 18.51 -14.39 5.02
C TYR A 117 19.24 -14.22 6.37
N GLY A 118 18.60 -14.59 7.50
CA GLY A 118 19.23 -14.57 8.83
C GLY A 118 19.42 -13.17 9.43
N ASP A 119 18.77 -12.15 8.86
CA ASP A 119 18.83 -10.77 9.34
C ASP A 119 17.57 -10.44 10.19
N PRO A 120 17.72 -10.17 11.50
CA PRO A 120 16.57 -9.89 12.38
C PRO A 120 15.84 -8.59 12.04
N GLY A 121 16.47 -7.69 11.29
CA GLY A 121 15.87 -6.46 10.78
C GLY A 121 15.12 -6.62 9.46
N LEU A 122 15.12 -7.81 8.86
CA LEU A 122 14.35 -8.14 7.66
C LEU A 122 13.19 -9.06 8.04
N LYS A 123 11.95 -8.64 7.80
CA LYS A 123 10.77 -9.41 8.21
C LYS A 123 9.70 -9.45 7.12
N TYR A 124 9.06 -10.61 6.97
CA TYR A 124 7.82 -10.76 6.23
C TYR A 124 6.65 -10.83 7.21
N LEU A 125 5.78 -9.82 7.19
CA LEU A 125 4.65 -9.67 8.12
C LEU A 125 3.37 -9.31 7.35
N PRO A 126 2.19 -9.79 7.80
CA PRO A 126 2.01 -10.82 8.81
C PRO A 126 2.59 -12.18 8.36
N GLN A 127 2.55 -13.18 9.22
CA GLN A 127 3.02 -14.52 8.86
C GLN A 127 2.35 -15.01 7.58
N ALA A 128 3.14 -15.48 6.60
CA ALA A 128 2.63 -15.96 5.32
C ALA A 128 1.50 -16.99 5.48
N GLY A 129 0.40 -16.78 4.76
CA GLY A 129 -0.78 -17.63 4.79
C GLY A 129 -1.69 -17.38 5.98
N LYS A 130 -1.53 -16.23 6.67
CA LYS A 130 -2.43 -15.75 7.71
C LYS A 130 -2.79 -14.29 7.47
N ILE A 131 -4.03 -13.95 7.81
CA ILE A 131 -4.56 -12.58 7.68
C ILE A 131 -3.88 -11.56 8.60
N GLY A 132 -3.38 -11.96 9.76
CA GLY A 132 -2.98 -11.05 10.84
C GLY A 132 -4.06 -10.99 11.94
N PRO A 133 -4.18 -9.88 12.72
CA PRO A 133 -3.33 -8.68 12.67
C PRO A 133 -1.96 -8.92 13.34
N THR A 134 -0.92 -8.26 12.84
CA THR A 134 0.39 -8.19 13.51
C THR A 134 0.66 -6.77 13.97
N VAL A 135 0.86 -6.58 15.28
CA VAL A 135 1.15 -5.26 15.87
C VAL A 135 2.64 -5.00 15.90
N LEU A 136 3.05 -3.84 15.39
CA LEU A 136 4.41 -3.31 15.48
C LEU A 136 4.38 -1.99 16.24
N ASN A 137 5.11 -1.91 17.35
CA ASN A 137 5.33 -0.65 18.04
C ASN A 137 6.24 0.26 17.19
N LEU A 138 5.77 1.48 16.91
CA LEU A 138 6.52 2.48 16.15
C LEU A 138 7.27 3.39 17.11
N ASN A 139 6.55 4.00 18.04
CA ASN A 139 7.07 4.80 19.16
C ASN A 139 6.09 4.65 20.36
N PRO A 140 6.32 5.31 21.51
CA PRO A 140 5.41 5.20 22.66
C PRO A 140 3.94 5.57 22.37
N ASN A 141 3.72 6.46 21.40
CA ASN A 141 2.40 7.05 21.09
C ASN A 141 1.80 6.51 19.78
N SER A 142 2.43 5.54 19.11
CA SER A 142 2.00 5.09 17.78
C SER A 142 2.32 3.61 17.55
N ILE A 143 1.37 2.91 16.91
CA ILE A 143 1.53 1.52 16.48
C ILE A 143 1.18 1.38 15.00
N ALA A 144 1.74 0.35 14.36
CA ALA A 144 1.26 -0.17 13.08
C ALA A 144 0.59 -1.53 13.31
N VAL A 145 -0.55 -1.74 12.67
CA VAL A 145 -1.29 -2.99 12.62
C VAL A 145 -1.23 -3.47 11.17
N LEU A 146 -0.41 -4.50 10.93
CA LEU A 146 -0.18 -5.07 9.61
C LEU A 146 -1.11 -6.25 9.38
N TYR A 147 -1.69 -6.34 8.19
CA TYR A 147 -2.55 -7.45 7.80
C TYR A 147 -2.46 -7.74 6.30
N ASP A 148 -2.70 -9.01 5.95
CA ASP A 148 -2.70 -9.49 4.56
C ASP A 148 -4.13 -9.37 4.03
N SER A 149 -4.37 -8.32 3.24
CA SER A 149 -5.67 -8.07 2.63
C SER A 149 -5.99 -9.05 1.52
N GLU A 150 -4.98 -9.60 0.82
CA GLU A 150 -5.18 -10.58 -0.24
C GLU A 150 -5.64 -11.93 0.33
N PHE A 151 -5.19 -12.30 1.54
CA PHE A 151 -5.76 -13.46 2.25
C PHE A 151 -7.30 -13.39 2.31
N TRP A 152 -7.88 -12.19 2.47
CA TRP A 152 -9.34 -12.01 2.51
C TRP A 152 -10.01 -12.30 1.16
N LEU A 153 -9.35 -11.90 0.07
CA LEU A 153 -9.85 -11.94 -1.31
C LEU A 153 -9.55 -13.28 -1.99
N PHE A 154 -8.53 -13.99 -1.53
CA PHE A 154 -8.02 -15.21 -2.13
C PHE A 154 -9.09 -16.31 -2.22
N PRO A 155 -9.41 -16.81 -3.43
CA PRO A 155 -10.52 -17.75 -3.63
C PRO A 155 -10.15 -19.22 -3.43
N HIS A 156 -8.87 -19.54 -3.29
CA HIS A 156 -8.37 -20.92 -3.28
C HIS A 156 -7.95 -21.41 -1.88
N HIS A 157 -8.58 -20.90 -0.83
CA HIS A 157 -8.45 -21.47 0.50
C HIS A 157 -8.91 -22.93 0.50
N ASN A 158 -8.15 -23.81 1.16
CA ASN A 158 -8.47 -25.22 1.28
C ASN A 158 -9.48 -25.55 2.39
N ARG A 159 -10.09 -24.52 2.99
CA ARG A 159 -10.99 -24.56 4.15
C ARG A 159 -11.83 -23.29 4.22
N ASP A 160 -12.88 -23.31 5.04
CA ASP A 160 -13.60 -22.09 5.39
C ASP A 160 -12.71 -21.18 6.26
N VAL A 161 -12.64 -19.91 5.86
CA VAL A 161 -11.85 -18.85 6.53
C VAL A 161 -12.73 -17.80 7.20
N SER A 162 -14.06 -17.94 7.15
CA SER A 162 -15.01 -17.02 7.79
C SER A 162 -14.73 -16.84 9.29
N PRO A 163 -14.45 -17.90 10.08
CA PRO A 163 -14.08 -17.74 11.48
C PRO A 163 -12.80 -16.92 11.70
N GLU A 164 -11.83 -17.01 10.79
CA GLU A 164 -10.59 -16.23 10.87
C GLU A 164 -10.82 -14.75 10.54
N LYS A 165 -11.70 -14.48 9.58
CA LYS A 165 -12.16 -13.12 9.27
C LYS A 165 -12.88 -12.50 10.47
N ASP A 166 -13.74 -13.26 11.14
CA ASP A 166 -14.46 -12.82 12.35
C ASP A 166 -13.51 -12.55 13.52
N GLN A 167 -12.59 -13.48 13.77
CA GLN A 167 -11.58 -13.32 14.82
C GLN A 167 -10.67 -12.12 14.54
N PHE A 168 -10.24 -11.94 13.29
CA PHE A 168 -9.43 -10.79 12.87
C PHE A 168 -10.12 -9.45 13.19
N ILE A 169 -11.41 -9.32 12.90
CA ILE A 169 -12.18 -8.11 13.21
C ILE A 169 -12.31 -7.91 14.73
N ALA A 170 -12.53 -8.99 15.49
CA ALA A 170 -12.56 -8.91 16.95
C ALA A 170 -11.20 -8.46 17.53
N ASP A 171 -10.10 -8.97 16.96
CA ASP A 171 -8.74 -8.63 17.37
C ASP A 171 -8.39 -7.17 17.03
N ILE A 172 -8.81 -6.64 15.86
CA ILE A 172 -8.68 -5.21 15.55
C ILE A 172 -9.39 -4.37 16.62
N LYS A 173 -10.66 -4.66 16.92
CA LYS A 173 -11.42 -3.91 17.92
C LYS A 173 -10.73 -3.92 19.28
N LYS A 174 -10.20 -5.08 19.69
CA LYS A 174 -9.43 -5.21 20.93
C LYS A 174 -8.15 -4.38 20.91
N ILE A 175 -7.34 -4.48 19.85
CA ILE A 175 -6.09 -3.72 19.69
C ILE A 175 -6.37 -2.21 19.76
N LEU A 176 -7.42 -1.72 19.09
CA LEU A 176 -7.79 -0.31 19.12
C LEU A 176 -8.28 0.14 20.50
N ALA A 177 -9.06 -0.69 21.21
CA ALA A 177 -9.49 -0.39 22.56
C ALA A 177 -8.30 -0.29 23.54
N GLU A 178 -7.30 -1.16 23.39
CA GLU A 178 -6.07 -1.16 24.19
C GLU A 178 -5.11 0.00 23.83
N ASN A 179 -5.29 0.65 22.67
CA ASN A 179 -4.41 1.70 22.16
C ASN A 179 -5.15 3.01 21.83
N LYS A 180 -6.29 3.28 22.49
CA LYS A 180 -7.17 4.45 22.23
C LYS A 180 -6.48 5.82 22.26
N ASP A 181 -5.35 5.93 22.95
CA ASP A 181 -4.58 7.16 23.13
C ASP A 181 -3.57 7.38 21.99
N LYS A 182 -3.23 6.31 21.27
CA LYS A 182 -2.16 6.25 20.28
C LYS A 182 -2.66 6.55 18.89
N THR A 183 -1.74 6.91 18.00
CA THR A 183 -1.99 6.87 16.55
C THR A 183 -1.85 5.43 16.06
N VAL A 184 -2.81 4.94 15.28
CA VAL A 184 -2.81 3.58 14.74
C VAL A 184 -2.72 3.63 13.22
N LEU A 185 -1.67 3.03 12.66
CA LEU A 185 -1.54 2.82 11.23
C LEU A 185 -2.07 1.44 10.88
N MET A 186 -3.12 1.39 10.06
CA MET A 186 -3.62 0.13 9.48
C MET A 186 -2.91 -0.07 8.13
N ILE A 187 -1.97 -1.00 8.06
CA ILE A 187 -1.12 -1.22 6.87
C ILE A 187 -1.50 -2.55 6.20
N SER A 188 -1.89 -2.47 4.93
CA SER A 188 -2.23 -3.61 4.06
C SER A 188 -1.91 -3.28 2.61
N HIS A 189 -2.11 -4.22 1.70
CA HIS A 189 -1.92 -3.96 0.27
C HIS A 189 -3.13 -3.22 -0.33
N HIS A 190 -4.34 -3.67 -0.04
CA HIS A 190 -5.57 -3.16 -0.64
C HIS A 190 -6.09 -1.87 0.02
N PRO A 191 -6.34 -0.78 -0.74
CA PRO A 191 -6.92 0.46 -0.22
C PRO A 191 -8.39 0.32 0.21
N MET A 192 -8.81 1.07 1.25
CA MET A 192 -10.23 1.15 1.62
C MET A 192 -11.03 2.04 0.67
N VAL A 193 -10.38 3.08 0.14
CA VAL A 193 -10.92 4.02 -0.86
C VAL A 193 -9.84 4.26 -1.92
N SER A 194 -10.17 4.33 -3.21
CA SER A 194 -9.18 4.68 -4.25
C SER A 194 -9.82 5.56 -5.33
N PHE A 195 -8.98 6.35 -6.00
CA PHE A 195 -9.34 7.19 -7.15
C PHE A 195 -8.59 6.80 -8.43
N GLY A 196 -7.83 5.71 -8.42
CA GLY A 196 -7.18 5.17 -9.61
C GLY A 196 -8.00 4.08 -10.29
N ASP A 197 -7.38 3.32 -11.20
CA ASP A 197 -8.06 2.41 -12.13
C ASP A 197 -8.92 1.34 -11.41
N HIS A 198 -8.53 0.91 -10.21
CA HIS A 198 -9.24 -0.10 -9.39
C HIS A 198 -10.50 0.45 -8.69
N SER A 199 -10.72 1.77 -8.71
CA SER A 199 -11.91 2.42 -8.16
C SER A 199 -13.17 2.24 -9.00
N LEU A 200 -13.02 1.87 -10.28
CA LEU A 200 -14.11 1.83 -11.28
C LEU A 200 -14.95 3.12 -11.29
N ILE A 201 -14.33 4.27 -11.05
CA ILE A 201 -14.95 5.59 -11.16
C ILE A 201 -14.99 5.97 -12.65
N TYR A 202 -16.17 5.90 -13.27
CA TYR A 202 -16.35 6.26 -14.68
C TYR A 202 -16.62 7.76 -14.83
N ASN A 203 -15.93 8.40 -15.79
CA ASN A 203 -16.19 9.76 -16.23
C ASN A 203 -17.20 9.79 -17.39
N TRP A 204 -17.72 10.99 -17.69
CA TRP A 204 -18.55 11.21 -18.89
C TRP A 204 -17.86 10.74 -20.17
N LYS A 205 -16.52 10.86 -20.22
CA LYS A 205 -15.72 10.39 -21.34
C LYS A 205 -15.82 8.87 -21.51
N ASP A 206 -15.91 8.09 -20.45
CA ASP A 206 -15.98 6.62 -20.54
C ASP A 206 -17.38 6.18 -20.96
N HIS A 207 -18.39 7.01 -20.67
CA HIS A 207 -19.75 6.83 -21.18
C HIS A 207 -19.90 7.17 -22.67
N ILE A 208 -19.09 8.12 -23.16
CA ILE A 208 -19.15 8.54 -24.56
C ILE A 208 -18.13 7.77 -25.40
N PHE A 209 -16.94 7.44 -24.89
CA PHE A 209 -15.83 6.83 -25.62
C PHE A 209 -15.27 5.59 -24.90
N PRO A 210 -16.08 4.56 -24.61
CA PRO A 210 -15.69 3.41 -23.78
C PRO A 210 -14.51 2.59 -24.32
N LEU A 211 -14.17 2.74 -25.62
CA LEU A 211 -13.09 2.00 -26.26
C LEU A 211 -11.70 2.61 -26.00
N THR A 212 -11.62 3.81 -25.41
CA THR A 212 -10.33 4.41 -25.05
C THR A 212 -9.62 3.61 -23.95
N ASP A 213 -10.36 2.90 -23.11
CA ASP A 213 -9.82 2.02 -22.05
C ASP A 213 -9.12 0.77 -22.60
N VAL A 214 -9.51 0.33 -23.80
CA VAL A 214 -8.90 -0.82 -24.49
C VAL A 214 -7.69 -0.37 -25.30
N LYS A 215 -7.78 0.80 -25.92
CA LYS A 215 -6.67 1.43 -26.64
C LYS A 215 -6.88 2.94 -26.65
N SER A 216 -5.90 3.66 -26.13
CA SER A 216 -5.96 5.12 -25.95
C SER A 216 -6.23 5.92 -27.23
N SER A 217 -6.05 5.34 -28.43
CA SER A 217 -6.34 5.96 -29.71
C SER A 217 -7.80 5.82 -30.18
N LEU A 218 -8.64 5.04 -29.51
CA LEU A 218 -10.02 4.72 -29.96
C LEU A 218 -11.05 5.71 -29.39
N TYR A 219 -10.99 6.96 -29.84
CA TYR A 219 -12.00 8.00 -29.54
C TYR A 219 -13.25 7.85 -30.42
N ILE A 220 -13.94 6.71 -30.29
CA ILE A 220 -15.19 6.46 -31.03
C ILE A 220 -16.38 6.76 -30.10
N PRO A 221 -17.20 7.79 -30.39
CA PRO A 221 -18.34 8.12 -29.55
C PRO A 221 -19.43 7.06 -29.70
N LEU A 222 -19.77 6.37 -28.63
CA LEU A 222 -20.80 5.33 -28.53
C LEU A 222 -21.86 5.70 -27.47
N PRO A 223 -22.64 6.79 -27.65
CA PRO A 223 -23.71 7.15 -26.72
C PRO A 223 -24.74 6.00 -26.60
N GLY A 224 -25.17 5.68 -25.38
CA GLY A 224 -26.10 4.59 -25.07
C GLY A 224 -25.43 3.20 -24.91
N ILE A 225 -24.53 2.81 -25.81
CA ILE A 225 -23.74 1.56 -25.67
C ILE A 225 -22.59 1.74 -24.66
N GLY A 226 -21.97 2.91 -24.59
CA GLY A 226 -20.97 3.27 -23.59
C GLY A 226 -21.53 3.44 -22.18
N SER A 227 -22.85 3.52 -22.01
CA SER A 227 -23.51 3.37 -20.69
C SER A 227 -23.70 1.90 -20.31
N LEU A 228 -23.92 1.05 -21.31
CA LEU A 228 -24.08 -0.40 -21.15
C LEU A 228 -22.73 -1.12 -20.99
N TYR A 229 -21.65 -0.62 -21.59
CA TYR A 229 -20.32 -1.26 -21.55
C TYR A 229 -19.70 -1.28 -20.13
N PRO A 230 -19.71 -0.20 -19.33
CA PRO A 230 -19.35 -0.23 -17.91
C PRO A 230 -20.25 -1.17 -17.08
N LEU A 231 -21.56 -1.23 -17.39
CA LEU A 231 -22.51 -2.15 -16.73
C LEU A 231 -22.24 -3.62 -17.09
N LEU A 232 -21.92 -3.91 -18.35
CA LEU A 232 -21.55 -5.24 -18.82
C LEU A 232 -20.18 -5.65 -18.27
N ARG A 233 -19.19 -4.74 -18.24
CA ARG A 233 -17.87 -5.01 -17.66
C ARG A 233 -17.96 -5.28 -16.15
N THR A 234 -18.73 -4.49 -15.40
CA THR A 234 -18.97 -4.73 -13.96
C THR A 234 -19.72 -6.04 -13.68
N HIS A 235 -20.41 -6.62 -14.67
CA HIS A 235 -21.13 -7.90 -14.54
C HIS A 235 -20.36 -9.10 -15.10
N VAL A 236 -19.45 -8.90 -16.06
CA VAL A 236 -18.74 -9.95 -16.81
C VAL A 236 -17.26 -10.08 -16.39
N ILE A 237 -16.64 -9.01 -15.88
CA ILE A 237 -15.26 -8.98 -15.40
C ILE A 237 -15.30 -8.49 -13.94
N LYS A 238 -15.56 -9.42 -13.02
CA LYS A 238 -15.48 -9.20 -11.58
C LYS A 238 -14.16 -9.79 -11.09
N PHE A 239 -13.08 -9.01 -11.10
CA PHE A 239 -11.90 -9.42 -10.35
C PHE A 239 -12.17 -9.16 -8.87
N ALA A 240 -11.74 -10.07 -7.99
CA ALA A 240 -11.91 -9.89 -6.55
C ALA A 240 -11.23 -8.60 -6.04
N GLU A 241 -10.24 -8.12 -6.80
CA GLU A 241 -9.41 -6.94 -6.57
C GLU A 241 -10.05 -5.60 -6.95
N ASP A 242 -11.24 -5.61 -7.54
CA ASP A 242 -11.96 -4.37 -7.84
C ASP A 242 -12.77 -3.91 -6.60
N LEU A 243 -12.74 -2.62 -6.26
CA LEU A 243 -13.42 -2.10 -5.05
C LEU A 243 -14.94 -2.35 -5.01
N LYS A 244 -15.57 -2.57 -6.17
CA LYS A 244 -17.01 -2.91 -6.27
C LYS A 244 -17.29 -4.40 -6.11
N HIS A 245 -16.27 -5.24 -5.97
CA HIS A 245 -16.44 -6.67 -5.78
C HIS A 245 -17.01 -6.97 -4.38
N PRO A 246 -18.01 -7.85 -4.23
CA PRO A 246 -18.64 -8.11 -2.93
C PRO A 246 -17.66 -8.55 -1.83
N ILE A 247 -16.63 -9.34 -2.18
CA ILE A 247 -15.63 -9.81 -1.21
C ILE A 247 -14.71 -8.66 -0.74
N TYR A 248 -14.39 -7.71 -1.62
CA TYR A 248 -13.60 -6.53 -1.26
C TYR A 248 -14.44 -5.52 -0.49
N GLN A 249 -15.71 -5.35 -0.86
CA GLN A 249 -16.65 -4.56 -0.05
C GLN A 249 -16.82 -5.14 1.35
N ASP A 250 -16.87 -6.47 1.50
CA ASP A 250 -16.90 -7.13 2.81
C ASP A 250 -15.64 -6.80 3.64
N LEU A 251 -14.43 -6.89 3.05
CA LEU A 251 -13.19 -6.48 3.71
C LEU A 251 -13.23 -5.01 4.15
N THR A 252 -13.49 -4.10 3.21
CA THR A 252 -13.42 -2.65 3.44
C THR A 252 -14.46 -2.20 4.45
N ASN A 253 -15.71 -2.64 4.33
CA ASN A 253 -16.78 -2.31 5.28
C ASN A 253 -16.42 -2.81 6.68
N ARG A 254 -16.03 -4.08 6.83
CA ARG A 254 -15.77 -4.66 8.16
C ARG A 254 -14.56 -4.03 8.85
N VAL A 255 -13.50 -3.73 8.10
CA VAL A 255 -12.31 -3.07 8.65
C VAL A 255 -12.60 -1.62 8.99
N THR A 256 -13.25 -0.86 8.10
CA THR A 256 -13.59 0.54 8.38
C THR A 256 -14.54 0.65 9.57
N ASP A 257 -15.57 -0.20 9.65
CA ASP A 257 -16.48 -0.30 10.80
C ASP A 257 -15.75 -0.63 12.10
N ALA A 258 -14.81 -1.59 12.07
CA ALA A 258 -14.02 -1.97 13.24
C ALA A 258 -13.14 -0.83 13.77
N THR A 259 -12.80 0.14 12.91
CA THR A 259 -11.92 1.27 13.21
C THR A 259 -12.66 2.59 13.49
N ALA A 260 -13.97 2.66 13.22
CA ALA A 260 -14.73 3.91 13.11
C ALA A 260 -14.81 4.77 14.39
N ASP A 261 -14.60 4.15 15.55
CA ASP A 261 -14.65 4.81 16.87
C ASP A 261 -13.27 5.23 17.37
N HIS A 262 -12.19 4.78 16.72
CA HIS A 262 -10.84 5.16 17.11
C HIS A 262 -10.45 6.49 16.47
N PRO A 263 -10.07 7.52 17.25
CA PRO A 263 -9.96 8.88 16.75
C PRO A 263 -8.76 9.11 15.83
N LYS A 264 -7.70 8.29 15.92
CA LYS A 264 -6.43 8.50 15.22
C LYS A 264 -6.02 7.29 14.37
N VAL A 265 -6.84 6.93 13.38
CA VAL A 265 -6.54 5.85 12.44
C VAL A 265 -6.08 6.40 11.09
N LEU A 266 -4.93 5.93 10.61
CA LEU A 266 -4.43 6.19 9.27
C LEU A 266 -4.31 4.87 8.51
N PHE A 267 -5.05 4.75 7.40
CA PHE A 267 -4.89 3.63 6.48
C PHE A 267 -3.72 3.85 5.55
N VAL A 268 -2.91 2.81 5.32
CA VAL A 268 -1.78 2.86 4.39
C VAL A 268 -1.85 1.64 3.48
N ALA A 269 -1.91 1.89 2.16
CA ALA A 269 -2.12 0.87 1.14
C ALA A 269 -1.20 1.04 -0.08
N GLY A 270 -1.07 -0.02 -0.88
CA GLY A 270 -0.45 -0.03 -2.22
C GLY A 270 -1.52 -0.25 -3.29
N HIS A 271 -1.27 -1.20 -4.20
CA HIS A 271 -2.20 -1.78 -5.19
C HIS A 271 -2.64 -0.84 -6.32
N ASP A 272 -3.11 0.35 -5.96
CA ASP A 272 -3.40 1.35 -6.97
C ASP A 272 -2.07 1.96 -7.44
N HIS A 273 -1.81 1.92 -8.74
CA HIS A 273 -0.51 2.26 -9.32
C HIS A 273 -0.20 3.78 -9.34
N GLY A 274 -0.34 4.44 -8.20
CA GLY A 274 -0.09 5.87 -8.01
C GLY A 274 0.00 6.26 -6.52
N LEU A 275 0.30 7.53 -6.28
CA LEU A 275 0.37 8.13 -4.95
C LEU A 275 -0.91 8.87 -4.66
N GLN A 276 -1.55 8.61 -3.52
CA GLN A 276 -2.79 9.28 -3.14
C GLN A 276 -2.80 9.65 -1.65
N TYR A 277 -3.30 10.84 -1.34
CA TYR A 277 -3.78 11.17 0.00
C TYR A 277 -5.27 11.48 -0.06
N ILE A 278 -6.05 10.74 0.72
CA ILE A 278 -7.51 10.75 0.68
C ILE A 278 -8.03 11.08 2.08
N GLU A 279 -8.97 12.02 2.14
CA GLU A 279 -9.69 12.38 3.36
C GLU A 279 -11.21 12.28 3.11
N GLN A 280 -11.78 11.10 3.36
CA GLN A 280 -13.20 10.86 3.14
C GLN A 280 -13.88 10.52 4.47
N ASP A 281 -14.78 11.38 4.92
CA ASP A 281 -15.48 11.23 6.21
C ASP A 281 -14.49 11.02 7.36
N LYS A 282 -14.53 9.83 8.01
CA LYS A 282 -13.59 9.42 9.06
C LYS A 282 -12.35 8.67 8.53
N ILE A 283 -12.29 8.39 7.24
CA ILE A 283 -11.16 7.69 6.62
C ILE A 283 -10.09 8.72 6.27
N ARG A 284 -8.89 8.48 6.80
CA ARG A 284 -7.64 9.09 6.34
C ARG A 284 -6.82 7.98 5.73
N GLN A 285 -6.43 8.13 4.46
CA GLN A 285 -5.70 7.08 3.75
C GLN A 285 -4.56 7.61 2.91
N VAL A 286 -3.45 6.90 2.96
CA VAL A 286 -2.29 7.05 2.08
C VAL A 286 -2.23 5.84 1.15
N VAL A 287 -2.17 6.09 -0.16
CA VAL A 287 -1.84 5.05 -1.15
C VAL A 287 -0.44 5.33 -1.68
N SER A 288 0.40 4.31 -1.67
CA SER A 288 1.82 4.37 -2.05
C SER A 288 2.19 3.31 -3.09
N GLY A 289 1.29 2.99 -4.02
CA GLY A 289 1.43 1.88 -4.96
C GLY A 289 2.21 2.19 -6.25
N SER A 290 3.15 3.13 -6.20
CA SER A 290 3.86 3.59 -7.40
C SER A 290 5.35 3.21 -7.43
N GLY A 291 5.73 2.06 -6.87
CA GLY A 291 7.13 1.63 -6.83
C GLY A 291 7.72 1.30 -8.21
N SER A 292 6.89 0.85 -9.16
CA SER A 292 7.33 0.47 -10.52
C SER A 292 6.28 0.68 -11.62
N LYS A 293 4.99 0.82 -11.29
CA LYS A 293 3.88 0.98 -12.24
C LYS A 293 3.21 2.36 -12.19
N GLN A 294 2.30 2.60 -13.14
CA GLN A 294 1.50 3.82 -13.30
C GLN A 294 0.04 3.48 -13.68
N SER A 295 -0.95 4.11 -13.03
CA SER A 295 -2.39 4.07 -13.34
C SER A 295 -2.95 5.48 -13.45
N ASP A 296 -4.04 5.69 -14.20
CA ASP A 296 -4.69 7.00 -14.20
C ASP A 296 -5.31 7.28 -12.83
N ILE A 297 -5.20 8.52 -12.33
CA ILE A 297 -5.84 8.96 -11.09
C ILE A 297 -6.82 10.09 -11.41
N HIS A 298 -8.07 9.90 -11.00
CA HIS A 298 -9.12 10.89 -11.17
C HIS A 298 -9.08 11.94 -10.07
N GLN A 299 -8.60 13.13 -10.43
CA GLN A 299 -8.49 14.29 -9.52
C GLN A 299 -9.88 14.84 -9.19
N ARG A 300 -10.44 14.44 -8.05
CA ARG A 300 -11.71 14.94 -7.52
C ARG A 300 -11.74 14.82 -6.00
N GLU A 301 -12.46 15.71 -5.33
CA GLU A 301 -12.75 15.55 -3.89
C GLU A 301 -13.40 14.17 -3.65
N PRO A 302 -13.07 13.46 -2.55
CA PRO A 302 -12.18 13.82 -1.41
C PRO A 302 -10.65 13.62 -1.59
N LEU A 303 -10.12 13.44 -2.81
CA LEU A 303 -8.67 13.30 -3.05
C LEU A 303 -7.93 14.62 -2.77
N LYS A 304 -7.00 14.62 -1.81
CA LYS A 304 -6.19 15.79 -1.42
C LYS A 304 -4.86 15.87 -2.17
N TYR A 305 -4.33 14.71 -2.56
CA TYR A 305 -3.18 14.60 -3.43
C TYR A 305 -3.32 13.36 -4.30
N GLY A 306 -2.98 13.48 -5.58
CA GLY A 306 -2.95 12.36 -6.52
C GLY A 306 -1.80 12.52 -7.50
N TYR A 307 -1.00 11.48 -7.70
CA TYR A 307 0.08 11.47 -8.67
C TYR A 307 0.24 10.09 -9.32
N ASN A 308 0.11 10.05 -10.64
CA ASN A 308 0.00 8.82 -11.45
C ASN A 308 1.33 8.30 -11.99
N ARG A 309 2.45 8.59 -11.33
CA ARG A 309 3.76 8.07 -11.75
C ARG A 309 4.55 7.59 -10.55
N GLN A 310 5.69 6.97 -10.85
CA GLN A 310 6.52 6.37 -9.83
C GLN A 310 7.00 7.35 -8.75
N GLY A 311 7.01 6.85 -7.52
CA GLY A 311 7.35 7.57 -6.31
C GLY A 311 7.03 6.74 -5.06
N PHE A 312 7.18 7.35 -3.89
CA PHE A 312 6.94 6.70 -2.60
C PHE A 312 6.47 7.71 -1.56
N SER A 313 6.01 7.19 -0.42
CA SER A 313 5.57 8.01 0.72
C SER A 313 6.53 7.91 1.90
N VAL A 314 6.61 8.99 2.66
CA VAL A 314 7.31 9.06 3.94
C VAL A 314 6.33 9.56 4.99
N ILE A 315 6.22 8.82 6.09
CA ILE A 315 5.39 9.18 7.24
C ILE A 315 6.32 9.44 8.44
N ASP A 316 6.35 10.68 8.91
CA ASP A 316 7.10 11.09 10.09
C ASP A 316 6.16 11.28 11.28
N PHE A 317 6.46 10.59 12.38
CA PHE A 317 5.87 10.85 13.69
C PHE A 317 6.75 11.86 14.43
N LEU A 318 6.14 12.96 14.84
CA LEU A 318 6.82 14.09 15.46
C LEU A 318 6.68 14.04 16.98
N ASP A 319 7.62 14.68 17.68
CA ASP A 319 7.66 14.83 19.15
C ASP A 319 6.38 15.40 19.79
N ASN A 320 5.60 16.16 19.02
CA ASN A 320 4.30 16.70 19.41
C ASN A 320 3.12 15.82 19.03
N GLN A 321 3.36 14.54 18.73
CA GLN A 321 2.38 13.53 18.31
C GLN A 321 1.69 13.81 16.97
N LYS A 322 2.10 14.85 16.23
CA LYS A 322 1.60 15.07 14.87
C LYS A 322 2.23 14.07 13.91
N VAL A 323 1.47 13.74 12.88
CA VAL A 323 1.92 12.87 11.80
C VAL A 323 2.09 13.71 10.55
N ARG A 324 3.29 13.72 9.98
CA ARG A 324 3.59 14.38 8.71
C ARG A 324 3.66 13.35 7.60
N LEU A 325 2.91 13.57 6.54
CA LEU A 325 2.98 12.81 5.30
C LEU A 325 3.75 13.61 4.26
N THR A 326 4.69 12.95 3.60
CA THR A 326 5.44 13.49 2.47
C THR A 326 5.40 12.52 1.31
N PHE A 327 5.16 13.00 0.09
CA PHE A 327 5.36 12.21 -1.13
C PHE A 327 6.62 12.64 -1.86
N TYR A 328 7.37 11.66 -2.35
CA TYR A 328 8.57 11.84 -3.14
C TYR A 328 8.40 11.22 -4.52
N ILE A 329 8.81 11.95 -5.55
CA ILE A 329 8.67 11.55 -6.96
C ILE A 329 9.99 11.76 -7.70
N ASP A 330 10.16 11.02 -8.79
CA ASP A 330 11.24 11.23 -9.77
C ASP A 330 10.81 12.26 -10.83
N SER A 331 10.69 13.53 -10.42
CA SER A 331 10.31 14.63 -11.33
C SER A 331 10.86 15.99 -10.87
N PRO A 332 11.67 16.71 -11.67
CA PRO A 332 12.13 16.34 -13.02
C PRO A 332 12.99 15.05 -13.00
N ARG A 333 13.13 14.39 -14.15
CA ARG A 333 13.79 13.09 -14.26
C ARG A 333 15.17 13.08 -13.59
N ASP A 334 15.47 11.97 -12.91
CA ASP A 334 16.68 11.73 -12.14
C ASP A 334 16.87 12.73 -10.98
N SER A 335 15.76 13.28 -10.47
CA SER A 335 15.73 14.17 -9.32
C SER A 335 14.67 13.73 -8.32
N LEU A 336 15.08 13.53 -7.07
CA LEU A 336 14.17 13.21 -5.98
C LEU A 336 13.50 14.49 -5.49
N THR A 337 12.24 14.69 -5.86
CA THR A 337 11.47 15.89 -5.50
C THR A 337 10.44 15.55 -4.44
N LYS A 338 10.38 16.38 -3.41
CA LYS A 338 9.25 16.44 -2.48
C LYS A 338 8.06 17.08 -3.19
N SER A 339 7.10 16.28 -3.66
CA SER A 339 5.98 16.76 -4.46
C SER A 339 4.79 17.24 -3.63
N TYR A 340 4.67 16.75 -2.40
CA TYR A 340 3.60 17.10 -1.48
C TYR A 340 4.04 16.85 -0.05
N GLU A 341 3.58 17.71 0.86
CA GLU A 341 3.78 17.56 2.31
C GLU A 341 2.56 18.10 3.03
N THR A 342 2.08 17.38 4.03
CA THR A 342 0.99 17.82 4.91
C THR A 342 1.12 17.22 6.31
N LEU A 343 0.43 17.82 7.27
CA LEU A 343 0.16 17.20 8.56
C LEU A 343 -1.20 16.51 8.49
N ILE A 344 -1.26 15.24 8.88
CA ILE A 344 -2.51 14.47 8.88
C ILE A 344 -3.45 15.05 9.94
N GLY A 345 -4.62 15.52 9.50
CA GLY A 345 -5.71 15.92 10.39
C GLY A 345 -6.57 14.71 10.75
N PHE A 346 -6.49 14.25 11.99
CA PHE A 346 -7.35 13.20 12.54
C PHE A 346 -8.70 13.73 13.01
#